data_AF-A0A118JRP1-F1
#
_entry.id   AF-A0A118JRP1-F1
#
_cell.length_a   1.000
_cell.length_b   1.000
_cell.length_c   1.000
_cell.angle_alpha   90.00
_cell.angle_beta   90.00
_cell.angle_gamma   90.00
#
_symmetry.space_group_name_H-M   'P 1'
#
loop_
_entity.id
_entity.type
_entity.pdbx_description
1 polymer ?
#
loop_
_entity_poly.entity_id
_entity_poly.type
_entity_poly.pdbx_seq_one_letter_code
_entity_poly.pdbx_strand_id
1 'polypeptide(L)'
;MKTHDQKFANRPKLTIPDILVYGSSDITFSGYGEYWRQVKSLAMVHLLNNTRVQSFQQVREKEGALMIGMIERNPGSVIDLSELIFWLVNNTVCEVVLGRTYRGLYFMDLLQRFVRVLSLFSVTSYIPWIEWFRR
;
A
#
# COMPACT_ATOMS: atom_id res chain seq x y z
N MET A 1 23.86 -9.86 -10.50
CA MET A 1 23.36 -9.77 -9.11
C MET A 1 21.97 -10.40 -9.01
N LYS A 2 21.84 -11.72 -9.23
CA LYS A 2 20.55 -12.47 -9.15
C LYS A 2 20.66 -13.85 -8.48
N THR A 3 21.86 -14.21 -8.00
CA THR A 3 22.23 -15.59 -7.67
C THR A 3 21.45 -16.15 -6.48
N HIS A 4 20.93 -15.30 -5.61
CA HIS A 4 20.21 -15.71 -4.39
C HIS A 4 18.83 -15.08 -4.24
N ASP A 5 18.32 -14.38 -5.26
CA ASP A 5 17.03 -13.67 -5.18
C ASP A 5 15.90 -14.60 -4.77
N GLN A 6 15.83 -15.80 -5.37
CA GLN A 6 14.81 -16.78 -5.04
C GLN A 6 14.93 -17.33 -3.62
N LYS A 7 16.16 -17.44 -3.07
CA LYS A 7 16.37 -17.92 -1.70
C LYS A 7 15.83 -16.93 -0.66
N PHE A 8 15.90 -15.64 -0.97
CA PHE A 8 15.44 -14.55 -0.09
C PHE A 8 14.08 -13.97 -0.50
N ALA A 9 13.44 -14.52 -1.53
CA ALA A 9 12.15 -14.03 -2.02
C ALA A 9 10.99 -14.41 -1.09
N ASN A 10 11.15 -15.44 -0.25
CA ASN A 10 10.07 -15.92 0.60
C ASN A 10 9.73 -14.93 1.73
N ARG A 11 8.50 -14.99 2.23
CA ARG A 11 8.00 -14.15 3.32
C ARG A 11 7.71 -15.02 4.54
N PRO A 12 8.06 -14.58 5.76
CA PRO A 12 7.66 -15.29 6.96
C PRO A 12 6.14 -15.15 7.16
N LYS A 13 5.51 -16.21 7.66
CA LYS A 13 4.09 -16.15 8.03
C LYS A 13 3.95 -15.39 9.34
N LEU A 14 3.32 -14.23 9.29
CA LEU A 14 3.13 -13.35 10.45
C LEU A 14 1.67 -13.36 10.90
N THR A 15 1.43 -13.37 12.21
CA THR A 15 0.09 -13.47 12.81
C THR A 15 -0.84 -12.34 12.37
N ILE A 16 -0.36 -11.10 12.36
CA ILE A 16 -1.20 -9.92 12.08
C ILE A 16 -1.59 -9.85 10.59
N PRO A 17 -0.65 -9.93 9.62
CA PRO A 17 -1.00 -10.07 8.22
C PRO A 17 -1.93 -11.26 7.95
N ASP A 18 -1.70 -12.41 8.59
CA ASP A 18 -2.56 -13.59 8.38
C ASP A 18 -4.05 -13.30 8.68
N ILE A 19 -4.33 -12.46 9.68
CA ILE A 19 -5.69 -12.02 10.01
C ILE A 19 -6.16 -10.91 9.05
N LEU A 20 -5.32 -9.90 8.78
CA LEU A 20 -5.74 -8.68 8.09
C LEU A 20 -5.81 -8.81 6.56
N VAL A 21 -4.99 -9.67 5.96
CA VAL A 21 -4.85 -9.82 4.51
C VAL A 21 -5.22 -11.25 4.07
N TYR A 22 -6.36 -11.71 4.57
CA TYR A 22 -7.03 -12.96 4.13
C TYR A 22 -6.09 -14.18 4.12
N GLY A 23 -5.47 -14.48 5.25
CA GLY A 23 -4.53 -15.60 5.36
C GLY A 23 -3.19 -15.35 4.68
N SER A 24 -2.73 -14.10 4.65
CA SER A 24 -1.51 -13.69 3.93
C SER A 24 -1.55 -14.04 2.43
N SER A 25 -2.70 -13.84 1.77
CA SER A 25 -2.87 -14.14 0.34
C SER A 25 -2.64 -12.92 -0.57
N ASP A 26 -2.24 -11.78 -0.02
CA ASP A 26 -1.92 -10.59 -0.81
C ASP A 26 -0.49 -10.66 -1.44
N ILE A 27 -0.19 -9.71 -2.33
CA ILE A 27 1.11 -9.65 -3.04
C ILE A 27 2.30 -9.36 -2.10
N THR A 28 2.06 -8.75 -0.94
CA THR A 28 3.09 -8.27 0.01
C THR A 28 3.50 -9.36 0.99
N PHE A 29 2.54 -10.07 1.58
CA PHE A 29 2.78 -11.05 2.65
C PHE A 29 2.65 -12.52 2.21
N SER A 30 2.12 -12.81 1.02
CA SER A 30 2.12 -14.18 0.51
C SER A 30 3.52 -14.76 0.40
N GLY A 31 3.66 -16.02 0.82
CA GLY A 31 4.86 -16.80 0.60
C GLY A 31 5.18 -16.93 -0.89
N TYR A 32 6.47 -17.03 -1.21
CA TYR A 32 6.91 -17.22 -2.59
C TYR A 32 6.48 -18.60 -3.09
N GLY A 33 5.74 -18.64 -4.20
CA GLY A 33 5.21 -19.86 -4.81
C GLY A 33 4.52 -19.55 -6.13
N GLU A 34 3.89 -20.55 -6.76
CA GLU A 34 3.17 -20.35 -8.02
C GLU A 34 2.08 -19.29 -7.91
N TYR A 35 1.27 -19.35 -6.85
CA TYR A 35 0.22 -18.36 -6.60
C TYR A 35 0.75 -16.92 -6.60
N TRP A 36 1.74 -16.63 -5.76
CA TRP A 36 2.33 -15.29 -5.69
C TRP A 36 2.94 -14.86 -7.03
N ARG A 37 3.61 -15.76 -7.75
CA ARG A 37 4.18 -15.46 -9.07
C ARG A 37 3.08 -15.10 -10.09
N GLN A 38 1.96 -15.82 -10.09
CA GLN A 38 0.82 -15.56 -10.96
C GLN A 38 0.17 -14.21 -10.65
N VAL A 39 -0.15 -13.94 -9.37
CA VAL A 39 -0.77 -12.68 -8.96
C VAL A 39 0.16 -11.49 -9.24
N LYS A 40 1.45 -11.62 -8.92
CA LYS A 40 2.45 -10.58 -9.24
C LYS A 40 2.56 -10.36 -10.75
N SER A 41 2.57 -11.43 -11.55
CA SER A 41 2.60 -11.33 -13.01
C SER A 41 1.38 -10.59 -13.53
N LEU A 42 0.17 -10.93 -13.06
CA LEU A 42 -1.07 -10.25 -13.42
C LEU A 42 -1.01 -8.75 -13.08
N ALA A 43 -0.59 -8.41 -11.87
CA ALA A 43 -0.46 -7.02 -11.44
C ALA A 43 0.53 -6.25 -12.31
N MET A 44 1.71 -6.81 -12.60
CA MET A 44 2.72 -6.16 -13.43
C MET A 44 2.29 -6.01 -14.88
N VAL A 45 1.67 -7.04 -15.46
CA VAL A 45 1.27 -7.05 -16.86
C VAL A 45 0.05 -6.17 -17.12
N HIS A 46 -0.91 -6.08 -16.20
CA HIS A 46 -2.18 -5.40 -16.47
C HIS A 46 -2.38 -4.10 -15.69
N LEU A 47 -1.88 -4.02 -14.45
CA LEU A 47 -2.14 -2.88 -13.56
C LEU A 47 -0.98 -1.88 -13.54
N LEU A 48 0.26 -2.40 -13.52
CA LEU A 48 1.48 -1.62 -13.30
C LEU A 48 2.39 -1.56 -14.53
N ASN A 49 1.89 -1.91 -15.71
CA ASN A 49 2.66 -1.75 -16.95
C ASN A 49 2.78 -0.26 -17.35
N ASN A 50 3.80 0.06 -18.15
CA ASN A 50 4.07 1.45 -18.55
C ASN A 50 2.88 2.12 -19.24
N THR A 51 2.21 1.42 -20.16
CA THR A 51 1.05 1.94 -20.90
C THR A 51 -0.10 2.29 -19.95
N ARG A 52 -0.38 1.42 -18.98
CA ARG A 52 -1.44 1.61 -17.99
C ARG A 52 -1.07 2.74 -17.04
N VAL A 53 0.16 2.80 -16.56
CA VAL A 53 0.64 3.90 -15.69
C VAL A 53 0.59 5.25 -16.43
N GLN A 54 0.97 5.30 -17.70
CA GLN A 54 0.88 6.50 -18.54
C GLN A 54 -0.56 6.93 -18.80
N SER A 55 -1.48 5.98 -18.98
CA SER A 55 -2.90 6.31 -19.18
C SER A 55 -3.54 7.07 -18.01
N PHE A 56 -2.95 6.99 -16.81
CA PHE A 56 -3.39 7.73 -15.62
C PHE A 56 -2.64 9.05 -15.42
N GLN A 57 -1.90 9.53 -16.43
CA GLN A 57 -1.17 10.80 -16.37
C GLN A 57 -2.10 11.99 -16.07
N GLN A 58 -3.24 12.07 -16.74
CA GLN A 58 -4.20 13.17 -16.55
C GLN A 58 -4.73 13.24 -15.11
N VAL A 59 -4.92 12.09 -14.46
CA VAL A 59 -5.31 12.02 -13.04
C VAL A 59 -4.23 12.63 -12.16
N ARG A 60 -2.96 12.26 -12.37
CA ARG A 60 -1.83 12.81 -11.60
C ARG A 60 -1.63 14.30 -11.84
N GLU A 61 -1.77 14.76 -13.08
CA GLU A 61 -1.67 16.18 -13.43
C GLU A 61 -2.78 17.00 -12.77
N LYS A 62 -4.02 16.50 -12.81
CA LYS A 62 -5.18 17.12 -12.13
C LYS A 62 -4.96 17.23 -10.62
N GLU A 63 -4.67 16.13 -9.94
CA GLU A 63 -4.48 16.15 -8.48
C GLU A 63 -3.22 16.94 -8.08
N GLY A 64 -2.16 16.90 -8.91
CA GLY A 64 -0.95 17.71 -8.70
C GLY A 64 -1.20 19.21 -8.82
N ALA A 65 -1.98 19.64 -9.83
CA ALA A 65 -2.38 21.04 -9.98
C ALA A 65 -3.23 21.51 -8.79
N LEU A 66 -4.11 20.66 -8.24
CA LEU A 66 -4.86 20.97 -7.03
C LEU A 66 -3.94 21.17 -5.81
N MET A 67 -2.94 20.31 -5.64
CA MET A 67 -1.96 20.45 -4.56
C MET A 67 -1.16 21.76 -4.68
N ILE A 68 -0.70 22.11 -5.89
CA ILE A 68 0.00 23.38 -6.15
C ILE A 68 -0.92 24.57 -5.83
N GLY A 69 -2.18 24.52 -6.27
CA GLY A 69 -3.15 25.57 -5.97
C GLY A 69 -3.44 25.73 -4.47
N MET A 70 -3.33 24.66 -3.66
CA MET A 70 -3.42 24.77 -2.20
C MET A 70 -2.22 25.50 -1.60
N ILE A 71 -1.02 25.26 -2.13
CA ILE A 71 0.21 25.93 -1.70
C ILE A 71 0.15 27.42 -2.04
N GLU A 72 -0.20 27.75 -3.28
CA GLU A 72 -0.29 29.14 -3.77
C GLU A 72 -1.30 29.99 -3.00
N ARG A 73 -2.38 29.38 -2.49
CA ARG A 73 -3.42 30.07 -1.70
C ARG A 73 -2.99 30.42 -0.28
N ASN A 74 -1.90 29.85 0.22
CA ASN A 74 -1.44 30.07 1.58
C ASN A 74 -0.01 30.64 1.62
N PRO A 75 0.24 31.79 0.96
CA PRO A 75 1.56 32.38 0.88
C PRO A 75 2.09 32.75 2.28
N GLY A 76 3.32 32.36 2.59
CA GLY A 76 3.96 32.65 3.88
C GLY A 76 3.47 31.79 5.06
N SER A 77 2.53 30.87 4.84
CA SER A 77 2.11 29.91 5.86
C SER A 77 3.09 28.73 5.96
N VAL A 78 3.18 28.12 7.14
CA VAL A 78 3.84 26.83 7.31
C VAL A 78 2.89 25.75 6.83
N ILE A 79 3.33 24.95 5.85
CA ILE A 79 2.53 23.90 5.22
C ILE A 79 3.11 22.54 5.59
N ASP A 80 2.26 21.62 6.06
CA ASP A 80 2.66 20.22 6.23
C ASP A 80 2.66 19.50 4.87
N LEU A 81 3.87 19.33 4.32
CA LEU A 81 4.06 18.61 3.07
C LEU A 81 3.71 17.12 3.19
N SER A 82 3.79 16.53 4.37
CA SER A 82 3.43 15.14 4.59
C SER A 82 1.94 14.95 4.32
N GLU A 83 1.11 15.81 4.89
CA GLU A 83 -0.35 15.77 4.69
C GLU A 83 -0.72 16.02 3.22
N LEU A 84 -0.10 17.01 2.57
CA LEU A 84 -0.36 17.30 1.15
C LEU A 84 0.04 16.15 0.23
N ILE A 85 1.21 15.56 0.43
CA ILE A 85 1.66 14.41 -0.38
C ILE A 85 0.75 13.21 -0.14
N PHE A 86 0.36 12.97 1.11
CA PHE A 86 -0.53 11.87 1.44
C PHE A 86 -1.91 12.05 0.78
N TRP A 87 -2.44 13.27 0.80
CA TRP A 87 -3.68 13.64 0.10
C TRP A 87 -3.57 13.43 -1.42
N LEU A 88 -2.48 13.89 -2.04
CA LEU A 88 -2.22 13.73 -3.48
C LEU A 88 -2.19 12.26 -3.90
N VAL A 89 -1.39 11.46 -3.19
CA VAL A 89 -1.24 10.02 -3.48
C VAL A 89 -2.58 9.32 -3.31
N ASN A 90 -3.30 9.63 -2.24
CA ASN A 90 -4.60 9.03 -1.97
C ASN A 90 -5.63 9.30 -3.05
N ASN A 91 -5.82 10.57 -3.42
CA ASN A 91 -6.81 10.92 -4.42
C ASN A 91 -6.45 10.31 -5.76
N THR A 92 -5.17 10.30 -6.12
CA THR A 92 -4.67 9.63 -7.31
C THR A 92 -5.03 8.14 -7.29
N VAL A 93 -4.73 7.42 -6.20
CA VAL A 93 -5.03 5.99 -6.08
C VAL A 93 -6.54 5.73 -6.07
N CYS A 94 -7.33 6.53 -5.35
CA CYS A 94 -8.78 6.40 -5.31
C CYS A 94 -9.41 6.63 -6.70
N GLU A 95 -8.98 7.66 -7.42
CA GLU A 95 -9.49 7.93 -8.78
C GLU A 95 -9.11 6.78 -9.73
N VAL A 96 -7.87 6.28 -9.65
CA VAL A 96 -7.38 5.19 -10.50
C VAL A 96 -8.07 3.84 -10.20
N VAL A 97 -8.24 3.50 -8.92
CA VAL A 97 -8.75 2.19 -8.49
C VAL A 97 -10.27 2.15 -8.41
N LEU A 98 -10.88 3.23 -7.90
CA LEU A 98 -12.32 3.30 -7.59
C LEU A 98 -13.09 4.16 -8.59
N GLY A 99 -12.42 4.84 -9.52
CA GLY A 99 -13.03 5.72 -10.51
C GLY A 99 -13.60 7.01 -9.93
N ARG A 100 -13.32 7.30 -8.65
CA ARG A 100 -13.78 8.51 -7.96
C ARG A 100 -12.88 8.86 -6.79
N THR A 101 -12.69 10.15 -6.57
CA THR A 101 -12.13 10.68 -5.33
C THR A 101 -13.19 10.72 -4.24
N TYR A 102 -12.81 10.34 -3.02
CA TYR A 102 -13.64 10.53 -1.85
C TYR A 102 -13.19 11.80 -1.14
N ARG A 103 -14.09 12.76 -1.01
CA ARG A 103 -13.85 13.93 -0.16
C ARG A 103 -13.91 13.47 1.29
N GLY A 104 -12.76 13.21 1.89
CA GLY A 104 -12.68 13.01 3.32
C GLY A 104 -11.53 12.11 3.77
N LEU A 105 -11.10 12.38 4.99
CA LEU A 105 -10.08 11.64 5.72
C LEU A 105 -10.49 10.19 6.04
N TYR A 106 -11.67 9.70 5.64
CA TYR A 106 -12.15 8.37 6.05
C TYR A 106 -11.28 7.22 5.50
N PHE A 107 -11.03 7.20 4.19
CA PHE A 107 -10.16 6.17 3.61
C PHE A 107 -8.71 6.34 4.11
N MET A 108 -8.29 7.57 4.39
CA MET A 108 -6.98 7.88 4.96
C MET A 108 -6.83 7.38 6.40
N ASP A 109 -7.82 7.66 7.25
CA ASP A 109 -7.89 7.18 8.63
C ASP A 109 -7.96 5.65 8.65
N LEU A 110 -8.74 5.05 7.75
CA LEU A 110 -8.79 3.60 7.60
C LEU A 110 -7.42 3.03 7.21
N LEU A 111 -6.75 3.61 6.22
CA LEU A 111 -5.44 3.17 5.76
C LEU A 111 -4.37 3.38 6.84
N GLN A 112 -4.42 4.49 7.56
CA GLN A 112 -3.53 4.77 8.68
C GLN A 112 -3.74 3.78 9.83
N ARG A 113 -4.99 3.46 10.18
CA ARG A 113 -5.31 2.42 11.18
C ARG A 113 -4.84 1.04 10.70
N PHE A 114 -5.06 0.71 9.44
CA PHE A 114 -4.60 -0.54 8.85
C PHE A 114 -3.08 -0.69 8.92
N VAL A 115 -2.33 0.33 8.49
CA VAL A 115 -0.86 0.36 8.58
C VAL A 115 -0.39 0.33 10.04
N ARG A 116 -1.08 1.03 10.95
CA ARG A 116 -0.76 1.03 12.38
C ARG A 116 -0.92 -0.35 13.01
N VAL A 117 -1.97 -1.09 12.65
CA VAL A 117 -2.14 -2.46 13.17
C VAL A 117 -1.13 -3.40 12.53
N LEU A 118 -0.89 -3.29 11.21
CA LEU A 118 0.13 -4.08 10.52
C LEU A 118 1.55 -3.88 11.07
N SER A 119 1.88 -2.68 11.55
CA SER A 119 3.19 -2.38 12.14
C SER A 119 3.32 -2.85 13.60
N LEU A 120 2.25 -3.36 14.22
CA LEU A 120 2.36 -3.94 15.55
C LEU A 120 3.18 -5.23 15.52
N PHE A 121 3.89 -5.45 16.61
CA PHE A 121 4.69 -6.64 16.82
C PHE A 121 3.89 -7.73 17.53
N SER A 122 3.89 -8.94 16.98
CA SER A 122 3.31 -10.12 17.64
C SER A 122 4.42 -11.06 18.09
N VAL A 123 4.67 -11.14 19.41
CA VAL A 123 5.72 -11.99 19.99
C VAL A 123 5.59 -13.45 19.56
N THR A 124 4.35 -13.93 19.44
CA THR A 124 4.02 -15.30 19.02
C THR A 124 4.47 -15.62 17.59
N SER A 125 4.66 -14.61 16.73
CA SER A 125 5.19 -14.82 15.37
C SER A 125 6.70 -15.10 15.37
N TYR A 126 7.40 -14.84 16.47
CA TYR A 126 8.85 -14.98 16.59
C TYR A 126 9.28 -16.05 17.59
N ILE A 127 8.42 -16.37 18.55
CA ILE A 127 8.68 -17.35 19.61
C ILE A 127 7.61 -18.44 19.52
N PRO A 128 7.86 -19.55 18.79
CA PRO A 128 6.84 -20.57 18.56
C PRO A 128 6.36 -21.27 19.84
N TRP A 129 7.21 -21.40 20.87
CA TRP A 129 6.85 -22.12 22.09
C TRP A 129 5.83 -21.40 22.99
N ILE A 130 5.52 -20.11 22.74
CA ILE A 130 4.46 -19.37 23.44
C ILE A 130 3.16 -19.31 22.65
N GLU A 131 3.04 -20.06 21.54
CA GLU A 131 1.84 -20.04 20.68
C GLU A 131 0.56 -20.48 21.42
N TRP A 132 0.69 -21.25 22.51
CA TRP A 132 -0.42 -21.65 23.39
C TRP A 132 -1.15 -20.47 24.03
N PHE A 133 -0.52 -19.30 24.17
CA PHE A 133 -1.14 -18.10 24.75
C PHE A 133 -2.24 -17.49 23.86
N ARG A 134 -2.39 -17.97 22.63
CA ARG A 134 -3.38 -17.51 21.65
C ARG A 134 -4.73 -18.25 21.74
N ARG A 135 -4.84 -19.30 22.55
CA ARG A 135 -6.08 -20.08 22.75
C ARG A 135 -7.07 -19.39 23.68
#